data_AF-A0A6A6A3U3-F1
#
_entry.id   AF-A0A6A6A3U3-F1
#
_cell.length_a   1.000
_cell.length_b   1.000
_cell.length_c   1.000
_cell.angle_alpha   90.00
_cell.angle_beta   90.00
_cell.angle_gamma   90.00
#
_symmetry.space_group_name_H-M   'P 1'
#
loop_
_entity.id
_entity.type
_entity.pdbx_description
1 polymer ?
#
loop_
_entity_poly.entity_id
_entity_poly.type
_entity_poly.pdbx_seq_one_letter_code
_entity_poly.pdbx_strand_id
1 'polypeptide(L)'
;MSAKPVTMTTSQAQSTIPPTTRNQIYTALLSGDGIRNIESTMTHELQASGFMDQLKDYITDLFRSGQATTMEQARTMAMDKIKQQQRGAKSANGANGSASEAVEYDLKVPQKAVAAGAKTVQRELEKVCDVTAEDDK
;
A
#
# COMPACT_ATOMS: atom_id res chain seq x y z
N MET A 1 -22.34 -17.24 -6.26
CA MET A 1 -23.34 -16.24 -6.69
C MET A 1 -22.56 -15.05 -7.25
N SER A 2 -22.67 -14.75 -8.55
CA SER A 2 -21.93 -13.63 -9.16
C SER A 2 -22.49 -12.30 -8.65
N ALA A 3 -21.63 -11.44 -8.10
CA ALA A 3 -22.00 -10.09 -7.73
C ALA A 3 -22.37 -9.30 -9.00
N LYS A 4 -23.48 -8.55 -8.96
CA LYS A 4 -23.87 -7.67 -10.05
C LYS A 4 -22.87 -6.52 -10.15
N PRO A 5 -22.40 -6.14 -11.35
CA PRO A 5 -21.43 -5.06 -11.52
C PRO A 5 -22.02 -3.73 -11.07
N VAL A 6 -21.18 -2.90 -10.44
CA VAL A 6 -21.51 -1.54 -10.02
C VAL A 6 -21.40 -0.62 -11.24
N THR A 7 -22.51 -0.07 -11.70
CA THR A 7 -22.52 0.90 -12.80
C THR A 7 -22.31 2.31 -12.25
N MET A 8 -21.40 3.08 -12.86
CA MET A 8 -21.18 4.49 -12.53
C MET A 8 -20.86 5.31 -13.78
N THR A 9 -21.11 6.62 -13.73
CA THR A 9 -20.75 7.52 -14.83
C THR A 9 -19.26 7.86 -14.81
N THR A 10 -18.72 8.32 -15.94
CA THR A 10 -17.32 8.77 -16.02
C THR A 10 -17.03 9.94 -15.05
N SER A 11 -18.00 10.85 -14.87
CA SER A 11 -17.89 11.96 -13.91
C SER A 11 -17.85 11.48 -12.45
N GLN A 12 -18.59 10.42 -12.11
CA GLN A 12 -18.54 9.77 -10.79
C GLN A 12 -17.23 9.02 -10.56
N ALA A 13 -16.64 8.44 -11.60
CA ALA A 13 -15.34 7.76 -11.51
C ALA A 13 -14.17 8.74 -11.29
N GLN A 14 -14.28 9.98 -11.78
CA GLN A 14 -13.24 11.02 -11.67
C GLN A 14 -13.37 11.90 -10.41
N SER A 15 -14.51 11.86 -9.73
CA SER A 15 -14.77 12.61 -8.49
C SER A 15 -14.59 11.73 -7.25
N THR A 16 -14.66 12.33 -6.06
CA THR A 16 -14.63 11.57 -4.80
C THR A 16 -15.84 10.62 -4.77
N ILE A 17 -15.60 9.35 -5.06
CA ILE A 17 -16.64 8.31 -5.10
C ILE A 17 -17.43 8.31 -3.78
N PRO A 18 -18.78 8.34 -3.83
CA PRO A 18 -19.62 8.33 -2.63
C PRO A 18 -19.31 7.13 -1.72
N PRO A 19 -19.44 7.27 -0.39
CA PRO A 19 -19.17 6.18 0.55
C PRO A 19 -19.99 4.91 0.26
N THR A 20 -21.24 5.06 -0.18
CA THR A 20 -22.12 3.95 -0.57
C THR A 20 -21.57 3.17 -1.75
N THR A 21 -21.16 3.86 -2.82
CA THR A 21 -20.55 3.26 -4.01
C THR A 21 -19.23 2.57 -3.67
N ARG A 22 -18.40 3.18 -2.83
CA ARG A 22 -17.16 2.56 -2.33
C ARG A 22 -17.44 1.26 -1.58
N ASN A 23 -18.45 1.23 -0.71
CA ASN A 23 -18.84 0.02 0.02
C ASN A 23 -19.37 -1.07 -0.93
N GLN A 24 -20.10 -0.70 -1.99
CA GLN A 24 -20.56 -1.65 -3.00
C GLN A 24 -19.39 -2.29 -3.76
N ILE A 25 -18.41 -1.48 -4.18
CA ILE A 25 -17.18 -1.97 -4.81
C ILE A 25 -16.43 -2.91 -3.87
N TYR A 26 -16.22 -2.52 -2.60
CA TYR A 26 -15.58 -3.40 -1.63
C TYR A 26 -16.33 -4.72 -1.45
N THR A 27 -17.65 -4.67 -1.32
CA THR A 27 -18.49 -5.87 -1.17
C THR A 27 -18.39 -6.76 -2.40
N ALA A 28 -18.36 -6.18 -3.60
CA ALA A 28 -18.22 -6.93 -4.85
C ALA A 28 -16.83 -7.56 -4.98
N LEU A 29 -15.76 -6.83 -4.67
CA LEU A 29 -14.38 -7.34 -4.66
C LEU A 29 -14.17 -8.44 -3.61
N LEU A 30 -14.83 -8.31 -2.45
CA LEU A 30 -14.79 -9.30 -1.36
C LEU A 30 -15.59 -10.56 -1.68
N SER A 31 -16.67 -10.42 -2.46
CA SER A 31 -17.51 -11.56 -2.87
C SER A 31 -16.83 -12.47 -3.90
N GLY A 32 -15.76 -11.99 -4.54
CA GLY A 32 -14.90 -12.76 -5.43
C GLY A 32 -13.47 -12.86 -4.89
N ASP A 33 -12.52 -13.18 -5.78
CA ASP A 33 -11.10 -13.28 -5.43
C ASP A 33 -10.35 -11.94 -5.59
N GLY A 34 -11.06 -10.83 -5.85
CA GLY A 34 -10.46 -9.55 -6.23
C GLY A 34 -9.48 -9.02 -5.18
N ILE A 35 -9.91 -8.96 -3.92
CA ILE A 35 -9.04 -8.51 -2.81
C ILE A 35 -7.84 -9.45 -2.67
N ARG A 36 -8.07 -10.76 -2.70
CA ARG A 36 -7.01 -11.77 -2.54
C ARG A 36 -5.96 -11.69 -3.66
N ASN A 37 -6.38 -11.45 -4.90
CA ASN A 37 -5.50 -11.30 -6.05
C ASN A 37 -4.63 -10.03 -5.94
N ILE A 38 -5.23 -8.92 -5.50
CA ILE A 38 -4.53 -7.66 -5.24
C ILE A 38 -3.47 -7.86 -4.15
N GLU A 39 -3.87 -8.45 -3.01
CA GLU A 39 -2.97 -8.73 -1.89
C GLU A 39 -1.84 -9.68 -2.28
N SER A 40 -2.15 -10.74 -3.03
CA SER A 40 -1.15 -11.71 -3.50
C SER A 40 -0.12 -11.07 -4.42
N THR A 41 -0.57 -10.25 -5.38
CA THR A 41 0.34 -9.53 -6.30
C THR A 41 1.24 -8.56 -5.54
N MET A 42 0.66 -7.74 -4.65
CA MET A 42 1.42 -6.74 -3.90
C MET A 42 2.41 -7.42 -2.94
N THR A 43 1.98 -8.49 -2.26
CA THR A 43 2.85 -9.29 -1.38
C THR A 43 4.03 -9.87 -2.15
N HIS A 44 3.77 -10.48 -3.31
CA HIS A 44 4.82 -11.05 -4.16
C HIS A 44 5.85 -10.00 -4.57
N GLU A 45 5.42 -8.82 -5.02
CA GLU A 45 6.33 -7.77 -5.47
C GLU A 45 7.12 -7.14 -4.31
N LEU A 46 6.49 -6.95 -3.14
CA LEU A 46 7.18 -6.49 -1.93
C LEU A 46 8.22 -7.51 -1.45
N GLN A 47 7.91 -8.81 -1.50
CA GLN A 47 8.88 -9.86 -1.17
C GLN A 47 10.02 -9.92 -2.18
N ALA A 48 9.71 -9.96 -3.47
CA ALA A 48 10.69 -10.04 -4.55
C ALA A 48 11.67 -8.86 -4.57
N SER A 49 11.26 -7.71 -4.06
CA SER A 49 12.11 -6.52 -3.93
C SER A 49 13.05 -6.53 -2.72
N GLY A 50 12.89 -7.48 -1.79
CA GLY A 50 13.60 -7.49 -0.50
C GLY A 50 13.05 -6.49 0.53
N PHE A 51 12.01 -5.71 0.21
CA PHE A 51 11.41 -4.74 1.13
C PHE A 51 10.95 -5.40 2.44
N MET A 52 10.34 -6.60 2.37
CA MET A 52 9.87 -7.30 3.58
C MET A 52 11.03 -7.73 4.49
N ASP A 53 12.15 -8.14 3.91
CA ASP A 53 13.34 -8.53 4.68
C ASP A 53 13.96 -7.32 5.36
N GLN A 54 14.12 -6.21 4.64
CA GLN A 54 14.63 -4.97 5.23
C GLN A 54 13.74 -4.41 6.33
N LEU A 55 12.41 -4.52 6.17
CA LEU A 55 11.46 -4.11 7.20
C LEU A 55 11.59 -4.99 8.45
N LYS A 56 11.75 -6.30 8.27
CA LYS A 56 11.97 -7.24 9.37
C LYS A 56 13.27 -6.95 10.10
N ASP A 57 14.35 -6.69 9.37
CA ASP A 57 15.65 -6.38 9.97
C ASP A 57 15.59 -5.07 10.75
N TYR A 58 14.95 -4.03 10.19
CA TYR A 58 14.74 -2.76 10.91
C TYR A 58 13.93 -2.94 12.20
N ILE A 59 12.80 -3.66 12.14
CA ILE A 59 11.98 -3.93 13.34
C ILE A 59 12.77 -4.73 14.38
N THR A 60 13.54 -5.72 13.93
CA THR A 60 14.41 -6.51 14.82
C THR A 60 15.41 -5.62 15.54
N ASP A 61 16.01 -4.67 14.82
CA ASP A 61 16.96 -3.73 15.39
C ASP A 61 16.32 -2.69 16.33
N LEU A 62 15.07 -2.28 16.07
CA LEU A 62 14.30 -1.46 17.03
C LEU A 62 14.14 -2.16 18.39
N PHE A 63 13.89 -3.47 18.39
CA PHE A 63 13.76 -4.24 19.62
C PHE A 63 15.12 -4.53 20.27
N ARG A 64 16.15 -4.86 19.49
CA ARG A 64 17.51 -5.12 20.03
C ARG A 64 18.15 -3.88 20.65
N SER A 65 17.93 -2.72 20.04
CA SER A 65 18.42 -1.43 20.56
C SER A 65 17.60 -0.89 21.72
N GLY A 66 16.42 -1.47 22.00
CA GLY A 66 15.49 -0.99 23.01
C GLY A 66 14.73 0.28 22.61
N GLN A 67 14.85 0.74 21.36
CA GLN A 67 14.08 1.88 20.84
C GLN A 67 12.57 1.61 20.83
N ALA A 68 12.17 0.36 20.53
CA ALA A 68 10.81 -0.11 20.72
C ALA A 68 10.79 -1.22 21.78
N THR A 69 9.84 -1.13 22.71
CA THR A 69 9.62 -2.17 23.73
C THR A 69 8.26 -2.86 23.57
N THR A 70 7.43 -2.36 22.65
CA THR A 70 6.11 -2.90 22.34
C THR A 70 5.91 -3.00 20.83
N MET A 71 5.00 -3.89 20.42
CA MET A 71 4.62 -4.06 19.00
C MET A 71 4.11 -2.75 18.39
N GLU A 72 3.26 -2.02 19.12
CA GLU A 72 2.67 -0.78 18.59
C GLU A 72 3.73 0.30 18.37
N GLN A 73 4.70 0.45 19.29
CA GLN A 73 5.82 1.37 19.09
C GLN A 73 6.65 1.01 17.86
N ALA A 74 7.01 -0.27 17.70
CA ALA A 74 7.76 -0.73 16.54
C ALA A 74 7.00 -0.45 15.24
N ARG A 75 5.67 -0.68 15.24
CA ARG A 75 4.79 -0.38 14.10
C ARG A 75 4.77 1.12 13.78
N THR A 76 4.59 1.99 14.77
CA THR A 76 4.59 3.44 14.57
C THR A 76 5.92 3.89 13.98
N MET A 77 7.05 3.46 14.56
CA MET A 77 8.39 3.83 14.11
C MET A 77 8.71 3.32 12.69
N ALA A 78 8.29 2.11 12.35
CA ALA A 78 8.44 1.56 11.00
C ALA A 78 7.61 2.33 9.98
N MET A 79 6.34 2.62 10.29
CA MET A 79 5.47 3.38 9.39
C MET A 79 5.96 4.81 9.19
N ASP A 80 6.51 5.44 10.23
CA ASP A 80 7.07 6.78 10.12
C ASP A 80 8.35 6.79 9.27
N LYS A 81 9.24 5.80 9.44
CA LYS A 81 10.44 5.66 8.60
C LYS A 81 10.08 5.45 7.13
N ILE A 82 9.12 4.57 6.83
CA ILE A 82 8.61 4.35 5.46
C ILE A 82 8.09 5.68 4.88
N LYS A 83 7.23 6.40 5.60
CA LYS A 83 6.67 7.69 5.15
C LYS A 83 7.75 8.74 4.89
N GLN A 84 8.76 8.84 5.77
CA GLN A 84 9.86 9.78 5.62
C GLN A 84 10.67 9.51 4.35
N GLN A 85 11.07 8.25 4.15
CA GLN A 85 11.86 7.87 2.98
C GLN A 85 11.07 7.98 1.67
N GLN A 86 9.76 7.73 1.71
CA GLN A 86 8.88 7.86 0.55
C GLN A 86 8.64 9.32 0.12
N ARG A 87 8.72 10.27 1.06
CA ARG A 87 8.68 11.72 0.76
C ARG A 87 10.00 12.25 0.22
N GLY A 88 11.02 11.41 0.06
CA GLY A 88 12.37 11.83 -0.32
C GLY A 88 13.06 12.69 0.75
N ALA A 89 12.52 12.72 1.98
CA ALA A 89 13.21 13.33 3.09
C ALA A 89 14.40 12.43 3.44
N LYS A 90 15.59 12.79 2.94
CA LYS A 90 16.83 12.31 3.53
C LYS A 90 16.73 12.62 5.01
N SER A 91 16.95 11.61 5.85
CA SER A 91 16.92 11.73 7.30
C SER A 91 18.00 12.72 7.73
N ALA A 92 17.66 14.01 7.75
CA ALA A 92 18.55 15.10 8.16
C ALA A 92 18.54 15.17 9.69
N ASN A 93 19.03 14.11 10.34
CA ASN A 93 19.43 14.18 11.75
C ASN A 93 20.94 14.46 11.79
N GLY A 94 21.30 15.72 11.52
CA GLY A 94 22.56 16.26 11.97
C GLY A 94 22.42 16.70 13.43
N ALA A 95 22.84 15.85 14.38
CA ALA A 95 23.29 16.27 15.71
C ALA A 95 23.92 15.08 16.48
N ASN A 96 25.26 15.09 16.51
CA ASN A 96 26.17 14.54 17.53
C ASN A 96 26.14 13.03 17.89
N GLY A 97 27.25 12.36 17.56
CA GLY A 97 27.87 11.36 18.45
C GLY A 97 28.02 9.94 17.89
N SER A 98 29.28 9.56 17.65
CA SER A 98 29.77 8.20 17.36
C SER A 98 29.34 7.58 16.03
N ALA A 99 30.30 7.50 15.10
CA ALA A 99 30.25 6.66 13.93
C ALA A 99 30.25 5.18 14.33
N SER A 100 29.09 4.67 14.72
CA SER A 100 28.75 3.30 14.37
C SER A 100 28.21 3.37 12.95
N GLU A 101 28.70 2.53 12.04
CA GLU A 101 28.11 2.37 10.70
C GLU A 101 26.62 2.01 10.88
N ALA A 102 25.77 3.02 10.95
CA ALA A 102 24.35 2.82 11.15
C ALA A 102 23.84 2.10 9.90
N VAL A 103 23.44 0.85 10.07
CA VAL A 103 22.83 0.05 9.01
C VAL A 103 21.66 0.85 8.43
N GLU A 104 21.83 1.35 7.21
CA GLU A 104 20.81 2.14 6.54
C GLU A 104 19.81 1.20 5.87
N TYR A 105 18.63 1.09 6.47
CA TYR A 105 17.51 0.35 5.89
C TYR A 105 16.78 1.19 4.82
N ASP A 106 16.62 0.66 3.62
CA ASP A 106 15.83 1.27 2.54
C ASP A 106 14.38 0.78 2.55
N LEU A 107 13.57 1.40 3.40
CA LEU A 107 12.15 1.14 3.53
C LEU A 107 11.31 1.98 2.56
N LYS A 108 11.83 2.31 1.38
CA LYS A 108 11.02 2.87 0.29
C LYS A 108 10.17 1.78 -0.32
N VAL A 109 8.86 2.06 -0.43
CA VAL A 109 7.96 1.15 -1.15
C VAL A 109 8.41 1.06 -2.62
N PRO A 110 8.72 -0.15 -3.13
CA PRO A 110 9.18 -0.33 -4.50
C PRO A 110 8.14 0.12 -5.52
N GLN A 111 8.58 0.94 -6.49
CA GLN A 111 7.69 1.41 -7.56
C GLN A 111 7.08 0.27 -8.37
N LYS A 112 7.81 -0.85 -8.51
CA LYS A 112 7.29 -2.05 -9.18
C LYS A 112 6.07 -2.63 -8.44
N ALA A 113 6.11 -2.68 -7.12
CA ALA A 113 4.98 -3.15 -6.30
C ALA A 113 3.77 -2.21 -6.42
N VAL A 114 4.01 -0.89 -6.46
CA VAL A 114 2.95 0.11 -6.68
C VAL A 114 2.32 -0.06 -8.05
N ALA A 115 3.13 -0.14 -9.11
CA ALA A 115 2.65 -0.27 -10.48
C ALA A 115 1.90 -1.58 -10.73
N ALA A 116 2.44 -2.70 -10.23
CA ALA A 116 1.80 -4.01 -10.32
C ALA A 116 0.49 -4.04 -9.52
N GLY A 117 0.50 -3.51 -8.29
CA GLY A 117 -0.70 -3.38 -7.47
C GLY A 117 -1.79 -2.55 -8.16
N ALA A 118 -1.45 -1.37 -8.70
CA ALA A 118 -2.39 -0.53 -9.43
C ALA A 118 -2.98 -1.24 -10.66
N LYS A 119 -2.16 -1.95 -11.43
CA LYS A 119 -2.61 -2.74 -12.58
C LYS A 119 -3.54 -3.88 -12.18
N THR A 120 -3.26 -4.57 -11.08
CA THR A 120 -4.13 -5.63 -10.57
C THR A 120 -5.43 -5.06 -10.03
N VAL A 121 -5.39 -3.94 -9.29
CA VAL A 121 -6.60 -3.24 -8.84
C VAL A 121 -7.48 -2.88 -10.02
N GLN A 122 -6.92 -2.29 -11.08
CA GLN A 122 -7.67 -1.97 -12.30
C GLN A 122 -8.34 -3.21 -12.89
N ARG A 123 -7.58 -4.29 -13.09
CA ARG A 123 -8.12 -5.55 -13.66
C ARG A 123 -9.23 -6.16 -12.80
N GLU A 124 -9.11 -6.10 -11.48
CA GLU A 124 -10.14 -6.65 -10.59
C GLU A 124 -11.37 -5.73 -10.53
N LEU A 125 -11.18 -4.42 -10.61
CA LEU A 125 -12.28 -3.45 -10.72
C LEU A 125 -13.06 -3.61 -12.03
N GLU A 126 -12.39 -3.85 -13.17
CA GLU A 126 -13.04 -4.11 -14.46
C GLU A 126 -14.02 -5.31 -14.43
N LYS A 127 -13.87 -6.24 -13.48
CA LYS A 127 -14.78 -7.38 -13.33
C LYS A 127 -16.05 -7.05 -12.56
N VAL A 128 -16.00 -6.01 -11.72
CA VAL A 128 -17.04 -5.69 -10.74
C VAL A 128 -17.62 -4.30 -10.91
N CYS A 129 -17.06 -3.49 -11.81
CA CYS A 129 -17.43 -2.10 -12.06
C CYS A 129 -17.54 -1.88 -13.57
N ASP A 130 -18.60 -1.20 -13.98
CA ASP A 130 -18.81 -0.76 -15.35
C ASP A 130 -18.93 0.77 -15.38
N VAL A 131 -18.13 1.43 -16.20
CA VAL A 131 -18.11 2.89 -16.32
C VAL A 131 -18.80 3.28 -17.61
N THR A 132 -20.00 3.80 -17.50
CA THR A 132 -20.77 4.28 -18.66
C THR A 132 -20.40 5.73 -18.97
N ALA A 133 -20.17 6.02 -20.26
CA ALA A 133 -20.15 7.40 -20.73
C ALA A 133 -21.58 7.97 -20.66
N GLU A 134 -21.72 9.21 -20.19
CA GLU A 134 -22.99 9.93 -20.32
C GLU A 134 -23.13 10.26 -21.81
N ASP A 135 -24.13 9.68 -22.50
CA ASP A 135 -24.48 10.11 -23.85
C ASP A 135 -24.97 11.57 -23.75
N ASP A 136 -24.10 12.52 -24.11
CA ASP A 136 -24.47 13.91 -24.32
C ASP A 136 -25.58 13.95 -25.38
N LYS A 137 -26.78 14.34 -24.94
CA LYS A 137 -27.98 14.45 -25.77
C LYS A 137 -28.24 15.88 -26.19
#